data_AF-A0A7Y0AID9-F1
#
_entry.id   AF-A0A7Y0AID9-F1
#
_cell.length_a   1.000
_cell.length_b   1.000
_cell.length_c   1.000
_cell.angle_alpha   90.00
_cell.angle_beta   90.00
_cell.angle_gamma   90.00
#
_symmetry.space_group_name_H-M   'P 1'
#
loop_
_entity.id
_entity.type
_entity.pdbx_description
1 polymer ?
#
loop_
_entity_poly.entity_id
_entity_poly.type
_entity_poly.pdbx_seq_one_letter_code
_entity_poly.pdbx_strand_id
1 'polypeptide(L)'
;MTKGEYASAAIAYFTENGLDPRQDHTSLAGLSQQMKEGFALLGVAVTDGVANVRIHNADIGNRLFALIRNFEKTLYAFEQQQQLTTYSYLEAIESNLLRHLVAIDSDVFQPLFEHLFRTEQEAFITRLLAARIYLKLIDEPTLLNEQNAKLDKEREERVVGRLREFIKEHKLATPQPNFKPGATPVPAKTPTPPPTNSSAIPKP
;
A
#
# COMPACT_ATOMS: atom_id res chain seq x y z
N MET A 1 -53.03 -78.43 29.89
CA MET A 1 -51.68 -77.94 29.63
C MET A 1 -50.68 -78.88 30.24
N THR A 2 -49.95 -79.61 29.41
CA THR A 2 -48.88 -80.50 29.85
C THR A 2 -47.61 -79.68 30.09
N LYS A 3 -46.69 -80.18 30.96
CA LYS A 3 -45.45 -79.47 31.28
C LYS A 3 -44.60 -79.13 30.02
N GLY A 4 -44.72 -79.95 28.97
CA GLY A 4 -44.04 -79.71 27.69
C GLY A 4 -44.60 -78.52 26.92
N GLU A 5 -45.91 -78.32 26.92
CA GLU A 5 -46.56 -77.17 26.26
C GLU A 5 -46.15 -75.85 26.93
N TYR A 6 -46.09 -75.83 28.26
CA TYR A 6 -45.67 -74.65 29.01
C TYR A 6 -44.18 -74.30 28.78
N ALA A 7 -43.32 -75.32 28.71
CA ALA A 7 -41.91 -75.12 28.39
C ALA A 7 -41.71 -74.60 26.95
N SER A 8 -42.49 -75.11 25.99
CA SER A 8 -42.41 -74.64 24.59
C SER A 8 -42.90 -73.19 24.42
N ALA A 9 -43.97 -72.81 25.13
CA ALA A 9 -44.49 -71.45 25.12
C ALA A 9 -43.53 -70.46 25.79
N ALA A 10 -42.87 -70.87 26.88
CA ALA A 10 -41.84 -70.05 27.53
C ALA A 10 -40.63 -69.84 26.60
N ILE A 11 -40.15 -70.89 25.93
CA ILE A 11 -39.04 -70.77 24.97
C ILE A 11 -39.41 -69.81 23.85
N ALA A 12 -40.61 -69.93 23.27
CA ALA A 12 -41.09 -69.03 22.22
C ALA A 12 -41.14 -67.56 22.69
N TYR A 13 -41.66 -67.32 23.89
CA TYR A 13 -41.75 -65.98 24.49
C TYR A 13 -40.37 -65.34 24.73
N PHE A 14 -39.38 -66.13 25.15
CA PHE A 14 -38.02 -65.62 25.37
C PHE A 14 -37.24 -65.42 24.06
N THR A 15 -37.45 -66.26 23.05
CA THR A 15 -36.88 -66.06 21.70
C THR A 15 -37.41 -64.82 21.00
N GLU A 16 -38.71 -64.51 21.12
CA GLU A 16 -39.29 -63.29 20.52
C GLU A 16 -38.72 -62.01 21.13
N ASN A 17 -38.30 -62.06 22.40
CA ASN A 17 -37.68 -60.95 23.10
C ASN A 17 -36.14 -60.92 22.99
N GLY A 18 -35.54 -61.76 22.13
CA GLY A 18 -34.10 -61.76 21.85
C GLY A 18 -33.23 -62.41 22.93
N LEU A 19 -33.83 -63.08 23.92
CA LEU A 19 -33.13 -63.88 24.93
C LEU A 19 -33.42 -65.36 24.71
N ASP A 20 -32.92 -65.93 23.61
CA ASP A 20 -33.02 -67.37 23.38
C ASP A 20 -32.15 -68.14 24.40
N PRO A 21 -32.72 -68.95 25.31
CA PRO A 21 -31.96 -69.72 26.30
C PRO A 21 -31.17 -70.89 25.69
N ARG A 22 -31.32 -71.16 24.38
CA ARG A 22 -30.55 -72.18 23.65
C ARG A 22 -29.31 -71.63 22.94
N GLN A 23 -29.17 -70.30 22.86
CA GLN A 23 -27.94 -69.68 22.40
C GLN A 23 -27.10 -69.32 23.63
N ASP A 24 -25.79 -69.60 23.56
CA ASP A 24 -24.80 -69.44 24.64
C ASP A 24 -24.59 -68.00 25.14
N HIS A 25 -25.49 -67.07 24.79
CA HIS A 25 -25.48 -65.65 25.14
C HIS A 25 -25.71 -65.37 26.63
N THR A 26 -26.17 -66.38 27.39
CA THR A 26 -26.33 -66.28 28.86
C THR A 26 -25.13 -66.84 29.64
N SER A 27 -24.17 -67.48 28.98
CA SER A 27 -22.92 -67.85 29.62
C SER A 27 -22.00 -66.62 29.71
N LEU A 28 -21.28 -66.47 30.83
CA LEU A 28 -20.25 -65.42 31.00
C LEU A 28 -19.25 -65.41 29.83
N ALA A 29 -19.05 -66.58 29.20
CA ALA A 29 -18.20 -66.76 28.01
C ALA A 29 -18.81 -66.16 26.74
N GLY A 30 -20.09 -66.38 26.44
CA GLY A 30 -20.78 -65.79 25.27
C GLY A 30 -20.89 -64.27 25.36
N LEU A 31 -21.21 -63.74 26.55
CA LEU A 31 -21.21 -62.29 26.82
C LEU A 31 -19.80 -61.71 26.63
N SER A 32 -18.76 -62.43 27.07
CA SER A 32 -17.37 -62.01 26.88
C SER A 32 -16.93 -61.99 25.42
N GLN A 33 -17.48 -62.88 24.58
CA GLN A 33 -17.15 -62.96 23.16
C GLN A 33 -17.82 -61.83 22.37
N GLN A 34 -19.09 -61.54 22.65
CA GLN A 34 -19.79 -60.40 22.06
C GLN A 34 -19.16 -59.06 22.48
N MET A 35 -18.71 -58.94 23.74
CA MET A 35 -17.93 -57.77 24.19
C MET A 35 -16.60 -57.67 23.46
N LYS A 36 -15.85 -58.77 23.26
CA LYS A 36 -14.59 -58.77 22.51
C LYS A 36 -14.79 -58.34 21.06
N GLU A 37 -15.84 -58.81 20.41
CA GLU A 37 -16.20 -58.40 19.04
C GLU A 37 -16.62 -56.93 18.99
N GLY A 38 -17.40 -56.45 19.96
CA GLY A 38 -17.75 -55.04 20.11
C GLY A 38 -16.53 -54.13 20.35
N PHE A 39 -15.58 -54.55 21.19
CA PHE A 39 -14.32 -53.84 21.41
C PHE A 39 -13.40 -53.86 20.18
N ALA A 40 -13.40 -54.96 19.41
CA ALA A 40 -12.65 -55.04 18.16
C ALA A 40 -13.22 -54.07 17.10
N LEU A 41 -14.55 -54.03 16.94
CA LEU A 41 -15.21 -53.09 16.04
C LEU A 41 -15.02 -51.63 16.48
N LEU A 42 -15.11 -51.36 17.78
CA LEU A 42 -14.82 -50.03 18.33
C LEU A 42 -13.36 -49.64 18.09
N GLY A 43 -12.42 -50.57 18.22
CA GLY A 43 -11.01 -50.36 17.93
C GLY A 43 -10.75 -49.98 16.47
N VAL A 44 -11.43 -50.63 15.53
CA VAL A 44 -11.39 -50.27 14.10
C VAL A 44 -11.98 -48.88 13.87
N ALA A 45 -13.17 -48.61 14.39
CA ALA A 45 -13.84 -47.31 14.22
C ALA A 45 -13.02 -46.14 14.82
N VAL A 46 -12.38 -46.35 15.97
CA VAL A 46 -11.48 -45.35 16.59
C VAL A 46 -10.22 -45.16 15.73
N THR A 47 -9.65 -46.23 15.20
CA THR A 47 -8.45 -46.16 14.34
C THR A 47 -8.75 -45.40 13.05
N ASP A 48 -9.88 -45.70 12.41
CA ASP A 48 -10.35 -45.01 11.20
C ASP A 48 -10.67 -43.54 11.49
N GLY A 49 -11.30 -43.26 12.63
CA GLY A 49 -11.55 -41.89 13.10
C GLY A 49 -10.26 -41.09 13.30
N VAL A 50 -9.24 -41.69 13.94
CA VAL A 50 -7.93 -41.06 14.12
C VAL A 50 -7.22 -40.83 12.78
N ALA A 51 -7.32 -41.78 11.84
CA ALA A 51 -6.77 -41.63 10.49
C ALA A 51 -7.45 -40.47 9.74
N ASN A 52 -8.77 -40.37 9.80
CA ASN A 52 -9.55 -39.29 9.18
C ASN A 52 -9.20 -37.92 9.77
N VAL A 53 -9.03 -37.82 11.10
CA VAL A 53 -8.60 -36.57 11.75
C VAL A 53 -7.20 -36.16 11.28
N ARG A 54 -6.27 -37.11 11.10
CA ARG A 54 -4.92 -36.80 10.57
C ARG A 54 -4.98 -36.28 9.14
N ILE A 55 -5.81 -36.89 8.28
CA ILE A 55 -6.01 -36.44 6.90
C ILE A 55 -6.59 -35.02 6.87
N HIS A 56 -7.62 -34.75 7.68
CA HIS A 56 -8.19 -33.41 7.79
C HIS A 56 -7.19 -32.38 8.31
N ASN A 57 -6.38 -32.72 9.31
CA ASN A 57 -5.34 -31.82 9.82
C ASN A 57 -4.29 -31.49 8.75
N ALA A 58 -3.90 -32.48 7.94
CA ALA A 58 -2.97 -32.26 6.83
C ALA A 58 -3.60 -31.38 5.72
N ASP A 59 -4.86 -31.60 5.37
CA ASP A 59 -5.58 -30.76 4.40
C ASP A 59 -5.76 -29.31 4.88
N ILE A 60 -6.15 -29.11 6.15
CA ILE A 60 -6.23 -27.78 6.77
C ILE A 60 -4.86 -27.09 6.73
N GLY A 61 -3.79 -27.80 7.11
CA GLY A 61 -2.42 -27.28 7.05
C GLY A 61 -2.05 -26.83 5.64
N ASN A 62 -2.27 -27.67 4.63
CA ASN A 62 -1.99 -27.35 3.24
C ASN A 62 -2.77 -26.12 2.74
N ARG A 63 -4.05 -26.00 3.11
CA ARG A 63 -4.88 -24.83 2.76
C ARG A 63 -4.38 -23.56 3.43
N LEU A 64 -4.01 -23.63 4.71
CA LEU A 64 -3.43 -22.50 5.44
C LEU A 64 -2.12 -22.04 4.79
N PHE A 65 -1.23 -22.97 4.43
CA PHE A 65 0.00 -22.64 3.71
C PHE A 65 -0.26 -22.02 2.34
N ALA A 66 -1.25 -22.52 1.59
CA ALA A 66 -1.63 -21.93 0.30
C ALA A 66 -2.20 -20.51 0.46
N LEU A 67 -3.04 -20.28 1.49
CA LEU A 67 -3.57 -18.96 1.81
C LEU A 67 -2.46 -17.98 2.18
N ILE A 68 -1.52 -18.39 3.04
CA ILE A 68 -0.37 -17.57 3.45
C ILE A 68 0.47 -17.18 2.24
N ARG A 69 0.85 -18.15 1.38
CA ARG A 69 1.65 -17.87 0.17
C ARG A 69 0.96 -16.92 -0.79
N ASN A 70 -0.35 -17.09 -0.99
CA ASN A 70 -1.12 -16.19 -1.86
C ASN A 70 -1.22 -14.78 -1.25
N PHE A 71 -1.41 -14.68 0.06
CA PHE A 71 -1.43 -13.41 0.76
C PHE A 71 -0.07 -12.69 0.66
N GLU A 72 1.03 -13.40 0.92
CA GLU A 72 2.40 -12.89 0.77
C GLU A 72 2.64 -12.36 -0.64
N LYS A 73 2.35 -13.16 -1.67
CA LYS A 73 2.51 -12.75 -3.07
C LYS A 73 1.72 -11.48 -3.39
N THR A 74 0.48 -11.41 -2.90
CA THR A 74 -0.40 -10.25 -3.13
C THR A 74 0.12 -9.01 -2.41
N LEU A 75 0.62 -9.17 -1.18
CA LEU A 75 1.20 -8.10 -0.38
C LEU A 75 2.47 -7.54 -1.02
N TYR A 76 3.37 -8.39 -1.50
CA TYR A 76 4.56 -7.96 -2.23
C TYR A 76 4.22 -7.20 -3.51
N ALA A 77 3.27 -7.69 -4.31
CA ALA A 77 2.84 -7.01 -5.53
C ALA A 77 2.23 -5.63 -5.22
N PHE A 78 1.43 -5.55 -4.14
CA PHE A 78 0.85 -4.29 -3.69
C PHE A 78 1.92 -3.30 -3.22
N GLU A 79 2.88 -3.75 -2.40
CA GLU A 79 3.97 -2.90 -1.93
C GLU A 79 4.82 -2.39 -3.09
N GLN A 80 5.16 -3.26 -4.05
CA GLN A 80 5.90 -2.89 -5.25
C GLN A 80 5.15 -1.84 -6.09
N GLN A 81 3.84 -2.00 -6.24
CA GLN A 81 3.00 -1.03 -6.95
C GLN A 81 2.92 0.31 -6.19
N GLN A 82 2.80 0.28 -4.86
CA GLN A 82 2.85 1.49 -4.04
C GLN A 82 4.17 2.22 -4.19
N GLN A 83 5.29 1.51 -4.07
CA GLN A 83 6.63 2.09 -4.23
C GLN A 83 6.77 2.76 -5.60
N LEU A 84 6.42 2.07 -6.69
CA LEU A 84 6.50 2.63 -8.04
C LEU A 84 5.62 3.87 -8.22
N THR A 85 4.40 3.83 -7.69
CA THR A 85 3.48 4.98 -7.73
C THR A 85 4.07 6.17 -6.96
N THR A 86 4.62 5.94 -5.77
CA THR A 86 5.27 6.99 -4.97
C THR A 86 6.48 7.57 -5.66
N TYR A 87 7.37 6.74 -6.24
CA TYR A 87 8.54 7.21 -6.98
C TYR A 87 8.13 8.09 -8.16
N SER A 88 7.17 7.65 -8.97
CA SER A 88 6.70 8.43 -10.13
C SER A 88 6.09 9.78 -9.73
N TYR A 89 5.40 9.83 -8.59
CA TYR A 89 4.85 11.08 -8.08
C TYR A 89 5.94 12.04 -7.57
N LEU A 90 6.95 11.52 -6.87
CA LEU A 90 8.08 12.32 -6.42
C LEU A 90 8.89 12.86 -7.60
N GLU A 91 9.12 12.03 -8.63
CA GLU A 91 9.80 12.45 -9.86
C GLU A 91 9.01 13.55 -10.59
N ALA A 92 7.68 13.45 -10.64
CA ALA A 92 6.83 14.50 -11.20
C ALA A 92 6.94 15.82 -10.40
N ILE A 93 6.99 15.73 -9.06
CA ILE A 93 7.22 16.90 -8.20
C ILE A 93 8.58 17.52 -8.49
N GLU A 94 9.63 16.72 -8.53
CA GLU A 94 11.00 17.17 -8.78
C GLU A 94 11.11 17.84 -10.16
N SER A 95 10.58 17.21 -11.21
CA SER A 95 10.59 17.79 -12.55
C SER A 95 9.86 19.13 -12.61
N ASN A 96 8.72 19.26 -11.91
CA ASN A 96 7.97 20.51 -11.85
C ASN A 96 8.75 21.61 -11.12
N LEU A 97 9.36 21.28 -9.97
CA LEU A 97 10.22 22.21 -9.23
C LEU A 97 11.40 22.68 -10.07
N LEU A 98 12.09 21.76 -10.75
CA LEU A 98 13.22 22.10 -11.62
C LEU A 98 12.81 23.00 -12.78
N ARG A 99 11.69 22.70 -13.46
CA ARG A 99 11.16 23.55 -14.53
C ARG A 99 10.77 24.93 -14.01
N HIS A 100 10.18 25.01 -12.83
CA HIS A 100 9.82 26.28 -12.22
C HIS A 100 11.06 27.11 -11.86
N LEU A 101 12.10 26.49 -11.31
CA LEU A 101 13.38 27.14 -11.02
C LEU A 101 14.04 27.67 -12.29
N VAL A 102 14.07 26.87 -13.36
CA VAL A 102 14.60 27.29 -14.67
C VAL A 102 13.79 28.46 -15.22
N ALA A 103 12.45 28.42 -15.13
CA ALA A 103 11.61 29.52 -15.60
C ALA A 103 11.83 30.81 -14.80
N ILE A 104 12.02 30.72 -13.48
CA ILE A 104 12.38 31.89 -12.66
C ILE A 104 13.74 32.43 -13.10
N ASP A 105 14.71 31.56 -13.35
CA ASP A 105 16.04 31.99 -13.76
C ASP A 105 16.02 32.68 -15.13
N SER A 106 15.36 32.08 -16.13
CA SER A 106 15.27 32.64 -17.48
C SER A 106 14.41 33.88 -17.55
N ASP A 107 13.26 33.89 -16.88
CA ASP A 107 12.23 34.92 -17.10
C ASP A 107 12.38 36.08 -16.12
N VAL A 108 13.04 35.88 -14.97
CA VAL A 108 13.17 36.90 -13.92
C VAL A 108 14.63 37.26 -13.69
N PHE A 109 15.48 36.32 -13.30
CA PHE A 109 16.84 36.65 -12.88
C PHE A 109 17.74 37.09 -14.04
N GLN A 110 17.74 36.36 -15.14
CA GLN A 110 18.54 36.69 -16.32
C GLN A 110 18.29 38.11 -16.84
N PRO A 111 17.04 38.53 -17.14
CA PRO A 111 16.79 39.89 -17.63
C PRO A 111 17.08 40.96 -16.57
N LEU A 112 16.87 40.68 -15.27
CA LEU A 112 17.27 41.59 -14.19
C LEU A 112 18.78 41.81 -14.16
N PHE A 113 19.57 40.75 -14.29
CA PHE A 113 21.02 40.86 -14.37
C PHE A 113 21.45 41.64 -15.61
N GLU A 114 20.89 41.34 -16.78
CA GLU A 114 21.20 42.06 -18.02
C GLU A 114 20.90 43.56 -17.87
N HIS A 115 19.74 43.90 -17.32
CA HIS A 115 19.36 45.30 -17.07
C HIS A 115 20.28 46.00 -16.07
N LEU A 116 20.66 45.33 -14.97
CA LEU A 116 21.57 45.89 -13.98
C LEU A 116 22.93 46.20 -14.63
N PHE A 117 23.52 45.21 -15.31
CA PHE A 117 24.81 45.36 -15.99
C PHE A 117 24.79 46.47 -17.03
N ARG A 118 23.75 46.51 -17.86
CA ARG A 118 23.60 47.55 -18.88
C ARG A 118 23.48 48.93 -18.25
N THR A 119 22.72 49.07 -17.16
CA THR A 119 22.54 50.36 -16.49
C THR A 119 23.84 50.83 -15.82
N GLU A 120 24.60 49.93 -15.20
CA GLU A 120 25.92 50.24 -14.66
C GLU A 120 26.92 50.66 -15.75
N GLN A 121 26.92 49.95 -16.88
CA GLN A 121 27.79 50.28 -18.01
C GLN A 121 27.44 51.64 -18.62
N GLU A 122 26.15 51.92 -18.83
CA GLU A 122 25.66 53.22 -19.31
C GLU A 122 26.04 54.34 -18.33
N ALA A 123 25.90 54.11 -17.02
CA ALA A 123 26.29 55.08 -15.99
C ALA A 123 27.80 55.35 -15.98
N PHE A 124 28.62 54.30 -16.09
CA PHE A 124 30.07 54.43 -16.16
C PHE A 124 30.51 55.26 -17.38
N ILE A 125 29.96 54.95 -18.57
CA ILE A 125 30.25 55.71 -19.79
C ILE A 125 29.80 57.16 -19.66
N THR A 126 28.60 57.38 -19.09
CA THR A 126 28.04 58.73 -18.89
C THR A 126 28.90 59.55 -17.95
N ARG A 127 29.33 59.01 -16.81
CA ARG A 127 30.25 59.70 -15.88
C ARG A 127 31.59 60.00 -16.54
N LEU A 128 32.15 59.08 -17.32
CA LEU A 128 33.41 59.28 -18.01
C LEU A 128 33.32 60.38 -19.09
N LEU A 129 32.23 60.40 -19.86
CA LEU A 129 31.97 61.46 -20.84
C LEU A 129 31.70 62.80 -20.16
N ALA A 130 30.87 62.82 -19.12
CA ALA A 130 30.56 64.02 -18.34
C ALA A 130 31.84 64.61 -17.73
N ALA A 131 32.69 63.79 -17.13
CA ALA A 131 33.97 64.22 -16.59
C ALA A 131 34.89 64.81 -17.67
N ARG A 132 35.00 64.18 -18.85
CA ARG A 132 35.80 64.71 -19.96
C ARG A 132 35.25 66.02 -20.52
N ILE A 133 33.93 66.17 -20.60
CA ILE A 133 33.29 67.40 -21.08
C ILE A 133 33.49 68.51 -20.05
N TYR A 134 33.22 68.23 -18.77
CA TYR A 134 33.39 69.20 -17.69
C TYR A 134 34.83 69.69 -17.59
N LEU A 135 35.81 68.79 -17.54
CA LEU A 135 37.23 69.17 -17.50
C LEU A 135 37.69 69.97 -18.72
N LYS A 136 37.00 69.87 -19.87
CA LYS A 136 37.29 70.67 -21.06
C LYS A 136 36.61 72.04 -21.06
N LEU A 137 35.49 72.19 -20.34
CA LEU A 137 34.63 73.37 -20.41
C LEU A 137 34.76 74.28 -19.17
N ILE A 138 34.93 73.67 -18.00
CA ILE A 138 34.91 74.28 -16.67
C ILE A 138 36.05 73.63 -15.89
N ASP A 139 37.13 74.39 -15.68
CA ASP A 139 38.37 73.92 -15.05
C ASP A 139 38.26 73.83 -13.51
N GLU A 140 37.10 73.37 -13.00
CA GLU A 140 36.76 73.38 -11.58
C GLU A 140 36.26 71.98 -11.12
N PRO A 141 37.07 71.22 -10.36
CA PRO A 141 36.79 69.81 -10.06
C PRO A 141 35.71 69.59 -9.00
N THR A 142 35.36 70.60 -8.21
CA THR A 142 34.34 70.52 -7.14
C THR A 142 32.92 70.36 -7.71
N LEU A 143 32.62 71.01 -8.83
CA LEU A 143 31.33 70.89 -9.55
C LEU A 143 31.10 69.49 -10.14
N LEU A 144 32.16 68.73 -10.40
CA LEU A 144 32.10 67.39 -11.00
C LEU A 144 31.52 66.36 -10.01
N ASN A 145 31.79 66.52 -8.72
CA ASN A 145 31.23 65.66 -7.68
C ASN A 145 29.72 65.88 -7.50
N GLU A 146 29.27 67.15 -7.53
CA GLU A 146 27.84 67.47 -7.47
C GLU A 146 27.08 66.98 -8.71
N GLN A 147 27.70 67.08 -9.89
CA GLN A 147 27.19 66.52 -11.14
C GLN A 147 27.03 64.99 -11.06
N ASN A 148 28.06 64.28 -10.59
CA ASN A 148 27.99 62.83 -10.42
C ASN A 148 26.89 62.43 -9.44
N ALA A 149 26.74 63.14 -8.31
CA ALA A 149 25.67 62.89 -7.36
C ALA A 149 24.27 63.07 -7.96
N LYS A 150 24.08 64.07 -8.84
CA LYS A 150 22.82 64.26 -9.58
C LYS A 150 22.55 63.12 -10.57
N LEU A 151 23.56 62.73 -11.35
CA LEU A 151 23.45 61.62 -12.29
C LEU A 151 23.11 60.30 -11.58
N ASP A 152 23.67 60.08 -10.40
CA ASP A 152 23.43 58.88 -9.59
C ASP A 152 21.99 58.83 -9.09
N LYS A 153 21.47 59.96 -8.60
CA LYS A 153 20.08 60.07 -8.17
C LYS A 153 19.10 59.82 -9.33
N GLU A 154 19.33 60.43 -10.49
CA GLU A 154 18.51 60.18 -11.67
C GLU A 154 18.57 58.71 -12.12
N ARG A 155 19.74 58.08 -12.01
CA ARG A 155 19.91 56.66 -12.32
C ARG A 155 19.07 55.80 -11.39
N GLU A 156 19.15 56.03 -10.08
CA GLU A 156 18.38 55.29 -9.08
C GLU A 156 16.86 55.41 -9.33
N GLU A 157 16.37 56.61 -9.61
CA GLU A 157 14.96 56.84 -9.93
C GLU A 157 14.52 56.06 -11.17
N ARG A 158 15.34 56.04 -12.23
CA ARG A 158 15.07 55.25 -13.45
C ARG A 158 15.12 53.74 -13.19
N VAL A 159 16.09 53.26 -12.41
CA VAL A 159 16.21 51.83 -12.05
C VAL A 159 14.99 51.38 -11.27
N VAL A 160 14.55 52.16 -10.27
CA VAL A 160 13.36 51.84 -9.48
C VAL A 160 12.10 51.87 -10.34
N GLY A 161 11.98 52.84 -11.25
CA GLY A 161 10.88 52.92 -12.22
C GLY A 161 10.79 51.66 -13.09
N ARG A 162 11.90 51.29 -13.74
CA ARG A 162 11.97 50.08 -14.58
C ARG A 162 11.76 48.80 -13.78
N LEU A 163 12.26 48.70 -12.56
CA LEU A 163 12.03 47.54 -11.69
C LEU A 163 10.53 47.35 -11.42
N ARG A 164 9.80 48.44 -11.18
CA ARG A 164 8.35 48.39 -10.97
C ARG A 164 7.58 47.98 -12.22
N GLU A 165 8.04 48.42 -13.39
CA GLU A 165 7.47 48.01 -14.68
C GLU A 165 7.76 46.52 -14.94
N PHE A 166 8.99 46.09 -14.71
CA PHE A 166 9.43 44.71 -14.84
C PHE A 166 8.59 43.76 -13.98
N ILE A 167 8.33 44.11 -12.72
CA ILE A 167 7.47 43.32 -11.81
C ILE A 167 6.01 43.23 -12.31
N LYS A 168 5.51 44.26 -13.02
CA LYS A 168 4.15 44.23 -13.58
C LYS A 168 4.06 43.34 -14.81
N GLU A 169 5.10 43.34 -15.64
CA GLU A 169 5.14 42.57 -16.90
C GLU A 169 5.50 41.10 -16.67
N HIS A 170 6.45 40.82 -15.78
CA HIS A 170 6.93 39.47 -15.49
C HIS A 170 6.19 38.90 -14.28
N LYS A 171 4.99 38.38 -14.51
CA LYS A 171 4.27 37.59 -13.50
C LYS A 171 5.00 36.27 -13.30
N LEU A 172 5.45 36.00 -12.08
CA LEU A 172 6.07 34.73 -11.70
C LEU A 172 5.19 33.56 -12.15
N ALA A 173 5.78 32.63 -12.91
CA ALA A 173 5.10 31.41 -13.30
C ALA A 173 4.62 30.68 -12.03
N THR A 174 3.32 30.45 -11.88
CA THR A 174 2.83 29.68 -10.74
C THR A 174 3.19 28.21 -10.93
N PRO A 175 3.66 27.52 -9.86
CA PRO A 175 3.93 26.09 -9.93
C PRO A 175 2.67 25.35 -10.41
N GLN A 176 2.83 24.46 -11.39
CA GLN A 176 1.70 23.65 -11.84
C GLN A 176 1.29 22.70 -10.71
N PRO A 177 -0.01 22.50 -10.43
CA PRO A 177 -0.44 21.57 -9.41
C PRO A 177 -0.08 20.14 -9.84
N ASN A 178 0.75 19.45 -9.06
CA ASN A 178 1.02 18.03 -9.28
C ASN A 178 -0.21 17.21 -8.91
N PHE A 179 -0.65 16.34 -9.81
CA PHE A 179 -1.75 15.42 -9.54
C PHE A 179 -1.32 14.44 -8.46
N LYS A 180 -2.03 14.45 -7.32
CA LYS A 180 -1.85 13.43 -6.29
C LYS A 180 -2.17 12.06 -6.89
N PRO A 181 -1.33 11.04 -6.69
CA PRO A 181 -1.61 9.71 -7.19
C PRO A 181 -2.92 9.20 -6.57
N GLY A 182 -3.77 8.59 -7.39
CA GLY A 182 -4.96 7.90 -6.91
C GLY A 182 -4.57 6.80 -5.92
N ALA A 183 -5.41 6.56 -4.91
CA ALA A 183 -5.15 5.51 -3.94
C ALA A 183 -4.96 4.17 -4.66
N THR A 184 -3.81 3.53 -4.46
CA THR A 184 -3.59 2.16 -4.94
C THR A 184 -4.66 1.26 -4.33
N PRO A 185 -5.43 0.51 -5.14
CA PRO A 185 -6.49 -0.34 -4.64
C PRO A 185 -5.90 -1.35 -3.65
N VAL A 186 -6.45 -1.36 -2.43
CA VAL A 186 -6.06 -2.30 -1.38
C VAL A 186 -6.29 -3.73 -1.91
N PRO A 187 -5.36 -4.67 -1.68
CA PRO A 187 -5.55 -6.03 -2.13
C PRO A 187 -6.87 -6.60 -1.59
N ALA A 188 -7.63 -7.23 -2.49
CA ALA A 188 -8.94 -7.78 -2.17
C ALA A 188 -8.82 -8.75 -0.97
N LYS A 189 -9.78 -8.67 -0.04
CA LYS A 189 -9.86 -9.60 1.10
C LYS A 189 -9.75 -11.03 0.60
N THR A 190 -8.90 -11.81 1.27
CA THR A 190 -8.60 -13.21 0.95
C THR A 190 -9.90 -13.98 0.75
N PRO A 191 -10.02 -14.82 -0.30
CA PRO A 191 -11.20 -15.64 -0.49
C PRO A 191 -11.43 -16.53 0.74
N THR A 192 -12.65 -16.49 1.25
CA THR A 192 -13.12 -17.35 2.34
C THR A 192 -12.88 -18.80 1.94
N PRO A 193 -12.27 -19.65 2.80
CA PRO A 193 -12.05 -21.04 2.47
C PRO A 193 -13.40 -21.71 2.11
N PRO A 194 -13.42 -22.61 1.10
CA PRO A 194 -14.65 -23.29 0.70
C PRO A 194 -15.22 -24.08 1.88
N PRO A 195 -16.56 -24.14 2.02
CA PRO A 195 -17.18 -24.88 3.09
C PRO A 195 -16.70 -26.33 3.06
N THR A 196 -16.19 -26.80 4.19
CA THR A 196 -15.86 -28.20 4.40
C THR A 196 -17.15 -28.98 4.20
N ASN A 197 -17.28 -29.74 3.10
CA ASN A 197 -18.36 -30.71 2.96
C ASN A 197 -18.16 -31.75 4.06
N SER A 198 -18.85 -31.56 5.18
CA SER A 198 -19.04 -32.60 6.19
C SER A 198 -19.82 -33.73 5.52
N SER A 199 -19.08 -34.70 4.97
CA SER A 199 -19.65 -35.97 4.56
C SER A 199 -20.36 -36.60 5.76
N ALA A 200 -21.65 -36.81 5.58
CA ALA A 200 -22.63 -37.45 6.43
C ALA A 200 -22.05 -38.33 7.54
N ILE A 201 -22.33 -37.92 8.78
CA ILE A 201 -22.43 -38.82 9.93
C ILE A 201 -23.52 -39.86 9.57
N PRO A 202 -23.25 -41.18 9.55
CA PRO A 202 -24.32 -42.16 9.47
C PRO A 202 -25.13 -42.04 10.77
N LYS A 203 -26.42 -41.73 10.66
CA LYS A 203 -27.34 -41.77 11.80
C LYS A 203 -27.43 -43.21 12.32
N PRO A 204 -27.53 -43.40 13.65
CA PRO A 204 -27.88 -44.69 14.25
C PRO A 204 -29.28 -45.14 13.81
#